data_AF-A0AA96W7R3-F1
#
_entry.id   AF-A0AA96W7R3-F1
#
_cell.length_a   1.000
_cell.length_b   1.000
_cell.length_c   1.000
_cell.angle_alpha   90.00
_cell.angle_beta   90.00
_cell.angle_gamma   90.00
#
_symmetry.space_group_name_H-M   'P 1'
#
loop_
_entity.id
_entity.type
_entity.pdbx_description
1 polymer ?
#
loop_
_entity_poly.entity_id
_entity_poly.type
_entity_poly.pdbx_seq_one_letter_code
_entity_poly.pdbx_strand_id
1 'polypeptide(L)'
;MSNVPAGRRRVTLQRGPGPLLVEGPVEVTLEDGKTVSSDRFCVALCTCCRSRIYPWCDTSHRRRTAAAERGPTKGTAPTGTDPTADSAASADDQRRTQPPSD
;
A
#
# COMPACT_ATOMS: atom_id res chain seq x y z
N MET A 1 -22.90 -0.86 -33.67
CA MET A 1 -23.33 -1.16 -32.28
C MET A 1 -22.94 0.03 -31.42
N SER A 2 -23.81 1.02 -31.32
CA SER A 2 -23.54 2.23 -30.55
C SER A 2 -23.95 1.99 -29.11
N ASN A 3 -22.99 1.84 -28.21
CA ASN A 3 -23.23 1.87 -26.77
C ASN A 3 -23.51 3.33 -26.38
N VAL A 4 -24.75 3.79 -26.56
CA VAL A 4 -25.19 5.11 -26.09
C VAL A 4 -25.52 4.95 -24.61
N PRO A 5 -24.69 5.48 -23.68
CA PRO A 5 -24.93 5.27 -22.26
C PRO A 5 -26.24 5.94 -21.85
N ALA A 6 -27.19 5.14 -21.38
CA ALA A 6 -28.43 5.61 -20.76
C ALA A 6 -28.09 6.32 -19.44
N GLY A 7 -28.05 7.65 -19.47
CA GLY A 7 -27.89 8.52 -18.29
C GLY A 7 -26.43 8.80 -17.88
N ARG A 8 -26.20 10.04 -17.39
CA ARG A 8 -24.91 10.45 -16.83
C ARG A 8 -24.66 9.67 -15.54
N ARG A 9 -23.60 8.87 -15.47
CA ARG A 9 -23.18 8.18 -14.24
C ARG A 9 -22.59 9.21 -13.28
N ARG A 10 -23.23 9.39 -12.11
CA ARG A 10 -22.75 10.24 -11.03
C ARG A 10 -22.01 9.38 -10.00
N VAL A 11 -20.82 9.82 -9.61
CA VAL A 11 -19.97 9.12 -8.65
C VAL A 11 -19.47 10.11 -7.61
N THR A 12 -19.54 9.73 -6.33
CA THR A 12 -18.91 10.48 -5.23
C THR A 12 -17.64 9.75 -4.82
N LEU A 13 -16.49 10.40 -4.94
CA LEU A 13 -15.21 9.80 -4.58
C LEU A 13 -15.03 9.83 -3.06
N GLN A 14 -14.98 8.65 -2.44
CA GLN A 14 -14.55 8.50 -1.06
C GLN A 14 -13.03 8.35 -1.00
N ARG A 15 -12.40 8.94 0.02
CA ARG A 15 -10.94 8.86 0.17
C ARG A 15 -10.52 7.43 0.50
N GLY A 16 -9.61 6.87 -0.29
CA GLY A 16 -9.19 5.48 -0.13
C GLY A 16 -7.71 5.22 -0.48
N PRO A 17 -7.23 3.99 -0.26
CA PRO A 17 -5.84 3.60 -0.51
C PRO A 17 -5.51 3.42 -2.00
N GLY A 18 -6.52 3.26 -2.86
CA GLY A 18 -6.37 2.97 -4.29
C GLY A 18 -7.32 3.78 -5.18
N PRO A 19 -7.05 3.80 -6.50
CA PRO A 19 -7.87 4.56 -7.44
C PRO A 19 -9.25 3.93 -7.65
N LEU A 20 -10.20 4.75 -8.11
CA LEU A 20 -11.46 4.26 -8.65
C LEU A 20 -11.30 4.01 -10.16
N LEU A 21 -11.58 2.79 -10.62
CA LEU A 21 -11.61 2.47 -12.05
C LEU A 21 -12.99 2.77 -12.62
N VAL A 22 -13.01 3.48 -13.75
CA VAL A 22 -14.23 3.85 -14.47
C VAL A 22 -14.05 3.48 -15.95
N GLU A 23 -15.04 2.80 -16.51
CA GLU A 23 -15.12 2.54 -17.95
C GLU A 23 -15.40 3.85 -18.69
N GLY A 24 -14.58 4.15 -19.70
CA GLY A 24 -14.65 5.41 -20.45
C GLY A 24 -15.30 5.29 -21.82
N PRO A 25 -15.36 6.39 -22.59
CA PRO A 25 -14.78 7.73 -22.31
C PRO A 25 -15.47 8.45 -21.14
N VAL A 26 -14.74 9.31 -20.42
CA VAL A 26 -15.25 10.03 -19.24
C VAL A 26 -15.01 11.52 -19.29
N GLU A 27 -15.89 12.25 -18.61
CA GLU A 27 -15.77 13.67 -18.30
C GLU A 27 -15.90 13.85 -16.77
N VAL A 28 -14.98 14.61 -16.17
CA VAL A 28 -14.90 14.81 -14.71
C VAL A 28 -14.96 16.30 -14.41
N THR A 29 -15.92 16.70 -13.58
CA THR A 29 -16.00 18.06 -13.02
C THR A 29 -15.35 18.08 -11.64
N LEU A 30 -14.43 19.01 -11.46
CA LEU A 30 -13.66 19.25 -10.25
C LEU A 30 -14.39 20.24 -9.32
N GLU A 31 -13.90 20.39 -8.10
CA GLU A 31 -14.49 21.28 -7.08
C GLU A 31 -14.39 22.77 -7.46
N ASP A 32 -13.38 23.14 -8.25
CA ASP A 32 -13.21 24.47 -8.84
C ASP A 32 -14.15 24.75 -10.04
N GLY A 33 -15.00 23.77 -10.38
CA GLY A 33 -15.88 23.83 -11.54
C GLY A 33 -15.20 23.52 -12.87
N LYS A 34 -13.88 23.25 -12.88
CA LYS A 34 -13.17 22.87 -14.09
C LYS A 34 -13.57 21.46 -14.52
N THR A 35 -13.76 21.29 -15.83
CA THR A 35 -14.02 20.00 -16.44
C THR A 35 -12.78 19.50 -17.18
N VAL A 36 -12.44 18.22 -16.99
CA VAL A 36 -11.40 17.52 -17.73
C VAL A 36 -11.94 16.20 -18.26
N SER A 37 -11.47 15.77 -19.42
CA SER A 37 -11.95 14.57 -20.10
C SER A 37 -10.83 13.59 -20.42
N SER A 38 -11.22 12.34 -20.63
CA SER A 38 -10.34 11.28 -21.14
C SER A 38 -11.12 10.36 -22.06
N ASP A 39 -10.52 10.04 -23.20
CA ASP A 39 -11.06 9.18 -24.26
C ASP A 39 -10.69 7.70 -24.08
N ARG A 40 -9.97 7.35 -23.01
CA ARG A 40 -9.55 5.98 -22.73
C ARG A 40 -10.77 5.12 -22.39
N PHE A 41 -10.74 3.85 -22.81
CA PHE A 41 -11.78 2.87 -22.48
C PHE A 41 -11.86 2.52 -20.99
N CYS A 42 -10.78 2.74 -20.24
CA CYS A 42 -10.77 2.61 -18.79
C CYS A 42 -9.82 3.66 -18.21
N VAL A 43 -10.26 4.31 -17.15
CA VAL A 43 -9.54 5.40 -16.48
C VAL A 43 -9.50 5.18 -14.98
N ALA A 44 -8.39 5.56 -14.37
CA ALA A 44 -8.19 5.52 -12.93
C ALA A 44 -8.33 6.93 -12.33
N LEU A 45 -9.37 7.15 -11.54
CA LEU A 45 -9.57 8.38 -10.78
C LEU A 45 -8.84 8.32 -9.45
N CYS A 46 -8.16 9.42 -9.11
CA CYS A 46 -7.47 9.55 -7.85
C CYS A 46 -8.45 9.81 -6.71
N THR A 47 -8.46 8.91 -5.72
CA THR A 47 -9.24 9.07 -4.48
C THR A 47 -8.39 9.60 -3.32
N CYS A 48 -7.06 9.56 -3.44
CA CYS A 48 -6.16 9.91 -2.34
C CYS A 48 -5.70 11.39 -2.32
N CYS A 49 -6.05 12.14 -3.38
CA CYS A 49 -5.69 13.56 -3.60
C CYS A 49 -4.18 13.86 -3.59
N ARG A 50 -3.34 12.87 -3.93
CA ARG A 50 -1.87 13.04 -3.99
C ARG A 50 -1.31 13.06 -5.42
N SER A 51 -2.17 12.84 -6.41
CA SER A 51 -1.73 12.82 -7.81
C SER A 51 -1.27 14.21 -8.24
N ARG A 52 -0.16 14.26 -8.99
CA ARG A 52 0.30 15.50 -9.64
C ARG A 52 -0.53 15.87 -10.86
N ILE A 53 -1.33 14.93 -11.36
CA ILE A 53 -2.21 15.09 -12.52
C ILE A 53 -3.68 14.86 -12.12
N TYR A 54 -4.06 15.29 -10.92
CA TYR A 54 -5.43 15.23 -10.43
C TYR A 54 -6.41 15.77 -11.50
N PRO A 55 -7.50 15.06 -11.82
CA PRO A 55 -8.12 13.94 -11.11
C PRO A 55 -7.60 12.54 -11.48
N TRP A 56 -6.64 12.41 -12.38
CA TRP A 56 -6.13 11.12 -12.85
C TRP A 56 -5.16 10.50 -11.84
N CYS A 57 -5.15 9.17 -11.71
CA CYS A 57 -4.19 8.49 -10.85
C CYS A 57 -2.83 8.34 -11.54
N ASP A 58 -1.76 8.80 -10.89
CA ASP A 58 -0.35 8.68 -11.32
C ASP A 58 0.44 7.68 -10.47
N THR A 59 -0.25 6.74 -9.81
CA THR A 59 0.31 5.79 -8.82
C THR A 59 0.88 6.39 -7.53
N SER A 60 0.74 7.70 -7.28
CA SER A 60 1.18 8.34 -6.01
C SER A 60 0.55 7.72 -4.76
N HIS A 61 -0.55 6.98 -4.90
CA HIS A 61 -1.17 6.25 -3.81
C HIS A 61 -0.24 5.21 -3.16
N ARG A 62 0.62 4.56 -3.95
CA ARG A 62 1.56 3.48 -3.53
C ARG A 62 2.65 3.96 -2.59
N ARG A 63 2.97 5.25 -2.58
CA ARG A 63 3.98 5.83 -1.68
C ARG A 63 3.64 5.67 -0.18
N ARG A 64 2.46 5.14 0.17
CA ARG A 64 2.06 4.81 1.55
C ARG A 64 1.84 3.31 1.83
N THR A 65 1.98 2.42 0.85
CA THR A 65 1.67 0.98 1.03
C THR A 65 2.87 0.14 1.50
N ALA A 66 3.69 0.67 2.40
CA ALA A 66 4.51 -0.16 3.30
C ALA A 66 3.86 -0.31 4.69
N ALA A 67 2.89 0.54 5.06
CA ALA A 67 2.36 0.56 6.44
C ALA A 67 0.82 0.57 6.57
N ALA A 68 0.05 0.71 5.48
CA ALA A 68 -1.40 0.94 5.59
C ALA A 68 -2.30 -0.25 5.18
N GLU A 69 -1.74 -1.37 4.72
CA GLU A 69 -2.50 -2.57 4.31
C GLU A 69 -2.10 -3.81 5.13
N ARG A 70 -1.96 -3.68 6.46
CA ARG A 70 -2.32 -4.78 7.37
C ARG A 70 -3.73 -4.45 7.88
N GLY A 71 -4.74 -5.05 7.26
CA GLY A 71 -6.06 -5.14 7.88
C GLY A 71 -5.96 -5.83 9.26
N PRO A 72 -6.98 -5.74 10.12
CA PRO A 72 -6.91 -6.33 11.45
C PRO A 72 -6.88 -7.86 11.31
N THR A 73 -5.70 -8.48 11.33
CA THR A 73 -5.60 -9.91 11.62
C THR A 73 -6.03 -10.08 13.07
N LYS A 74 -7.26 -10.57 13.27
CA LYS A 74 -7.64 -11.22 14.54
C LYS A 74 -6.80 -12.48 14.66
N GLY A 75 -5.56 -12.32 15.11
CA GLY A 75 -4.58 -13.39 15.32
C GLY A 75 -4.05 -13.29 16.74
N THR A 76 -4.54 -14.22 17.56
CA THR A 76 -4.05 -14.70 18.87
C THR A 76 -2.80 -14.00 19.43
N ALA A 77 -2.95 -13.44 20.63
CA ALA A 77 -1.83 -12.96 21.45
C ALA A 77 -0.80 -14.09 21.66
N PRO A 78 0.51 -13.83 21.55
CA PRO A 78 1.50 -14.75 22.11
C PRO A 78 1.38 -14.68 23.64
N THR A 79 0.72 -15.67 24.24
CA THR A 79 0.86 -15.96 25.66
C THR A 79 2.34 -16.22 25.93
N GLY A 80 2.90 -15.46 26.86
CA GLY A 80 4.33 -15.35 27.05
C GLY A 80 5.01 -16.62 27.56
N THR A 81 6.34 -16.60 27.46
CA THR A 81 7.20 -17.29 28.42
C THR A 81 8.57 -16.63 28.39
N ASP A 82 8.92 -15.99 29.49
CA ASP A 82 10.29 -15.70 29.95
C ASP A 82 10.20 -15.64 31.49
N PRO A 83 11.23 -15.99 32.27
CA PRO A 83 12.30 -16.98 32.09
C PRO A 83 12.42 -17.89 33.34
N THR A 84 13.10 -19.04 33.29
CA THR A 84 13.74 -19.64 34.48
C THR A 84 14.96 -20.48 34.10
N ALA A 85 15.92 -20.46 35.03
CA ALA A 85 17.34 -20.73 34.88
C ALA A 85 17.75 -22.22 34.87
N ASP A 86 19.07 -22.37 34.68
CA ASP A 86 19.95 -23.46 35.11
C ASP A 86 20.09 -24.72 34.25
N SER A 87 21.28 -24.84 33.64
CA SER A 87 22.16 -26.00 33.86
C SER A 87 23.59 -25.70 33.38
N ALA A 88 24.51 -25.67 34.35
CA ALA A 88 25.95 -25.69 34.18
C ALA A 88 26.47 -27.13 33.98
N ALA A 89 27.48 -27.29 33.13
CA ALA A 89 28.57 -28.30 33.09
C ALA A 89 29.09 -28.35 31.63
N SER A 90 30.38 -28.38 31.30
CA SER A 90 31.55 -28.85 32.03
C SER A 90 32.84 -28.26 31.39
N ALA A 91 33.93 -28.43 32.14
CA ALA A 91 35.29 -27.93 31.94
C ALA A 91 36.07 -28.52 30.72
N ASP A 92 37.35 -28.10 30.63
CA ASP A 92 38.44 -28.50 29.69
C ASP A 92 38.40 -27.82 28.31
N ASP A 93 39.45 -27.20 27.75
CA ASP A 93 40.90 -27.38 27.91
C ASP A 93 41.60 -26.05 27.53
N GLN A 94 42.28 -25.44 28.51
CA GLN A 94 43.18 -24.32 28.26
C GLN A 94 44.59 -24.88 28.00
N ARG A 95 44.96 -25.12 26.73
CA ARG A 95 46.39 -25.09 26.35
C ARG A 95 46.60 -24.93 24.86
N ARG A 96 47.10 -23.75 24.45
CA ARG A 96 48.38 -23.61 23.71
C ARG A 96 48.69 -22.14 23.44
N THR A 97 49.71 -21.70 24.17
CA THR A 97 50.63 -20.59 23.91
C THR A 97 51.11 -20.51 22.44
N GLN A 98 50.83 -19.37 21.79
CA GLN A 98 51.68 -18.43 20.98
C GLN A 98 53.14 -18.82 20.59
N PRO A 99 53.86 -18.14 19.63
CA PRO A 99 53.52 -17.11 18.60
C PRO A 99 54.30 -17.30 17.22
N PRO A 100 54.83 -16.29 16.45
CA PRO A 100 54.72 -16.21 14.98
C PRO A 100 56.02 -16.48 14.17
N SER A 101 55.94 -16.61 12.84
CA SER A 101 57.04 -16.31 11.87
C SER A 101 56.62 -16.50 10.41
N ASP A 102 56.57 -15.40 9.62
CA ASP A 102 57.42 -15.12 8.44
C ASP A 102 57.18 -13.67 7.97
#